data_AF-A0A238BZG5-F1
#
_entry.id   AF-A0A238BZG5-F1
#
_cell.length_a   1.000
_cell.length_b   1.000
_cell.length_c   1.000
_cell.angle_alpha   90.00
_cell.angle_beta   90.00
_cell.angle_gamma   90.00
#
_symmetry.space_group_name_H-M   'P 1'
#
loop_
_entity.id
_entity.type
_entity.pdbx_description
1 polymer ?
#
loop_
_entity_poly.entity_id
_entity_poly.type
_entity_poly.pdbx_seq_one_letter_code
_entity_poly.pdbx_strand_id
1 'polypeptide(L)'
;MLTSPEKPCVEYLLTLNGKKTEELLCATAVKDSSQNINIRIVTKHANHAAILRFPSYYTISKTDKLVSLQSAEDIRIIDEHSLATAFNRRGYTFFVGSARRPYEPYINARIEELIVMSVRITRICDKDRTEKLESRIDMALTCGNFSLRTNVVSLAAEYDRDSDELIVVFQTTEKNENVACKYNMDLVDDALNQIWNNCQNISYKSSFKAS
;
A
#
# COMPACT_ATOMS: atom_id res chain seq x y z
N MET A 1 -10.04 18.03 -27.09
CA MET A 1 -9.36 16.72 -27.19
C MET A 1 -7.94 16.90 -26.67
N LEU A 2 -7.59 16.27 -25.55
CA LEU A 2 -6.34 16.52 -24.80
C LEU A 2 -5.18 15.58 -25.18
N THR A 3 -5.24 14.99 -26.38
CA THR A 3 -4.16 14.16 -26.92
C THR A 3 -3.66 14.79 -28.21
N SER A 4 -2.45 15.35 -28.18
CA SER A 4 -1.73 15.62 -29.43
C SER A 4 -1.56 14.28 -30.18
N PRO A 5 -1.90 14.21 -31.47
CA PRO A 5 -1.79 12.98 -32.26
C PRO A 5 -0.36 12.42 -32.37
N GLU A 6 0.65 13.16 -31.90
CA GLU A 6 2.06 12.81 -32.05
C GLU A 6 2.59 11.81 -30.99
N LYS A 7 1.83 11.51 -29.92
CA LYS A 7 2.21 10.47 -28.95
C LYS A 7 1.03 9.54 -28.67
N PRO A 8 1.12 8.24 -29.04
CA PRO A 8 0.05 7.28 -28.79
C PRO A 8 -0.14 7.07 -27.28
N CYS A 9 -1.39 6.90 -26.87
CA CYS A 9 -1.73 6.46 -25.51
C CYS A 9 -1.21 5.04 -25.29
N VAL A 10 -0.71 4.77 -24.08
CA VAL A 10 -0.13 3.47 -23.72
C VAL A 10 -1.07 2.81 -22.73
N GLU A 11 -1.52 1.59 -23.04
CA GLU A 11 -2.41 0.85 -22.15
C GLU A 11 -1.60 0.08 -21.10
N TYR A 12 -1.99 0.19 -19.83
CA TYR A 12 -1.51 -0.71 -18.78
C TYR A 12 -2.52 -1.84 -18.59
N LEU A 13 -2.09 -3.09 -18.79
CA LEU A 13 -2.95 -4.25 -18.60
C LEU A 13 -2.98 -4.62 -17.11
N LEU A 14 -4.06 -4.26 -16.43
CA LEU A 14 -4.30 -4.60 -15.04
C LEU A 14 -4.80 -6.06 -14.95
N THR A 15 -3.91 -6.97 -14.58
CA THR A 15 -4.21 -8.41 -14.41
C THR A 15 -3.79 -8.88 -13.03
N LEU A 16 -4.63 -9.70 -12.40
CA LEU A 16 -4.36 -10.39 -11.14
C LEU A 16 -4.27 -11.89 -11.40
N ASN A 17 -3.15 -12.54 -11.05
CA ASN A 17 -2.89 -13.95 -11.36
C ASN A 17 -3.18 -14.35 -12.82
N GLY A 18 -2.81 -13.48 -13.78
CA GLY A 18 -3.06 -13.71 -15.21
C GLY A 18 -4.53 -13.57 -15.64
N LYS A 19 -5.45 -13.24 -14.73
CA LYS A 19 -6.85 -12.95 -15.03
C LYS A 19 -7.06 -11.44 -15.13
N LYS A 20 -7.79 -11.03 -16.17
CA LYS A 20 -8.14 -9.62 -16.37
C LYS A 20 -9.03 -9.16 -15.22
N THR A 21 -8.73 -8.00 -14.67
CA THR A 21 -9.56 -7.39 -13.64
C THR A 21 -10.80 -6.78 -14.30
N GLU A 22 -12.00 -7.24 -13.92
CA GLU A 22 -13.24 -6.85 -14.61
C GLU A 22 -13.80 -5.51 -14.14
N GLU A 23 -13.70 -5.20 -12.83
CA GLU A 23 -14.18 -3.92 -12.28
C GLU A 23 -13.33 -3.45 -11.10
N LEU A 24 -12.85 -2.21 -11.17
CA LEU A 24 -12.06 -1.56 -10.11
C LEU A 24 -12.98 -0.71 -9.22
N LEU A 25 -12.74 -0.76 -7.91
CA LEU A 25 -13.34 0.15 -6.95
C LEU A 25 -12.57 1.46 -6.91
N CYS A 26 -11.24 1.38 -6.74
CA CYS A 26 -10.34 2.53 -6.75
C CYS A 26 -8.93 2.11 -7.16
N ALA A 27 -8.13 3.09 -7.57
CA ALA A 27 -6.72 2.90 -7.89
C ALA A 27 -5.93 4.18 -7.62
N THR A 28 -4.63 4.02 -7.31
CA THR A 28 -3.68 5.13 -7.29
C THR A 28 -2.37 4.69 -7.94
N ALA A 29 -1.68 5.63 -8.57
CA ALA A 29 -0.49 5.35 -9.37
C ALA A 29 0.63 6.32 -9.05
N VAL A 30 1.86 5.83 -9.14
CA VAL A 30 3.07 6.59 -8.83
C VAL A 30 4.26 6.09 -9.65
N LYS A 31 5.12 7.03 -10.06
CA LYS A 31 6.40 6.72 -10.70
C LYS A 31 7.46 6.46 -9.65
N ASP A 32 8.19 5.36 -9.77
CA ASP A 32 9.36 5.11 -8.92
C ASP A 32 10.63 5.83 -9.40
N SER A 33 11.71 5.71 -8.64
CA SER A 33 13.02 6.28 -8.99
C SER A 33 13.60 5.77 -10.31
N SER A 34 13.16 4.59 -10.78
CA SER A 34 13.54 3.99 -12.07
C SER A 34 12.53 4.29 -13.19
N GLN A 35 11.59 5.20 -12.98
CA GLN A 35 10.50 5.55 -13.91
C GLN A 35 9.53 4.39 -14.21
N ASN A 36 9.54 3.32 -13.42
CA ASN A 36 8.49 2.31 -13.48
C ASN A 36 7.20 2.90 -12.89
N ILE A 37 6.05 2.42 -13.37
CA ILE A 37 4.76 2.81 -12.81
C ILE A 37 4.33 1.76 -11.80
N ASN A 38 4.13 2.16 -10.56
CA ASN A 38 3.53 1.33 -9.53
C ASN A 38 2.07 1.74 -9.39
N ILE A 39 1.15 0.78 -9.50
CA ILE A 39 -0.28 1.02 -9.40
C ILE A 39 -0.81 0.14 -8.27
N ARG A 40 -1.40 0.77 -7.25
CA ARG A 40 -2.21 0.09 -6.25
C ARG A 40 -3.65 0.08 -6.75
N ILE A 41 -4.24 -1.10 -6.83
CA ILE A 41 -5.63 -1.29 -7.27
C ILE A 41 -6.44 -1.98 -6.19
N VAL A 42 -7.74 -1.71 -6.18
CA VAL A 42 -8.75 -2.43 -5.41
C VAL A 42 -9.87 -2.85 -6.37
N THR A 43 -10.26 -4.11 -6.34
CA THR A 43 -11.34 -4.66 -7.18
C THR A 43 -12.68 -4.54 -6.48
N LYS A 44 -13.74 -4.26 -7.23
CA LYS A 44 -15.09 -4.19 -6.66
C LYS A 44 -15.59 -5.57 -6.22
N HIS A 45 -15.30 -6.59 -7.03
CA HIS A 45 -15.61 -7.98 -6.71
C HIS A 45 -14.52 -8.58 -5.83
N ALA A 46 -14.91 -9.22 -4.73
CA ALA A 46 -14.02 -9.82 -3.71
C ALA A 46 -13.13 -8.85 -2.92
N ASN A 47 -13.20 -7.53 -3.18
CA ASN A 47 -12.41 -6.51 -2.50
C ASN A 47 -10.91 -6.83 -2.47
N HIS A 48 -10.42 -7.49 -3.52
CA HIS A 48 -9.02 -7.83 -3.64
C HIS A 48 -8.23 -6.56 -3.93
N ALA A 49 -7.12 -6.39 -3.20
CA ALA A 49 -6.20 -5.30 -3.45
C ALA A 49 -4.83 -5.84 -3.83
N ALA A 50 -4.15 -5.15 -4.73
CA ALA A 50 -2.82 -5.54 -5.17
C ALA A 50 -1.99 -4.33 -5.60
N ILE A 51 -0.67 -4.48 -5.53
CA ILE A 51 0.29 -3.54 -6.11
C ILE A 51 0.89 -4.19 -7.35
N LEU A 52 0.75 -3.51 -8.48
CA LEU A 52 1.29 -3.91 -9.77
C LEU A 52 2.41 -2.97 -10.15
N ARG A 53 3.59 -3.50 -10.51
CA ARG A 53 4.69 -2.70 -11.05
C ARG A 53 4.83 -2.91 -12.54
N PHE A 54 4.76 -1.83 -13.31
CA PHE A 54 4.93 -1.80 -14.75
C PHE A 54 6.25 -1.17 -15.13
N PRO A 55 6.92 -1.68 -16.16
CA PRO A 55 8.17 -1.09 -16.66
C PRO A 55 7.96 0.36 -17.11
N SER A 56 9.04 1.14 -17.12
CA SER A 56 9.00 2.49 -17.69
C SER A 56 8.58 2.46 -19.16
N TYR A 57 7.71 3.39 -19.57
CA TYR A 57 7.23 3.50 -20.96
C TYR A 57 8.37 3.52 -21.99
N TYR A 58 9.49 4.19 -21.68
CA TYR A 58 10.64 4.29 -22.57
C TYR A 58 11.31 2.93 -22.87
N THR A 59 11.07 1.93 -22.02
CA THR A 59 11.68 0.61 -22.14
C THR A 59 10.96 -0.27 -23.18
N ILE A 60 9.71 0.04 -23.51
CA ILE A 60 8.86 -0.81 -24.36
C ILE A 60 8.22 0.04 -25.44
N SER A 61 9.05 0.52 -26.36
CA SER A 61 8.61 1.21 -27.58
C SER A 61 8.00 0.27 -28.63
N LYS A 62 7.67 -0.98 -28.27
CA LYS A 62 7.26 -2.03 -29.22
C LYS A 62 5.89 -2.67 -28.95
N THR A 63 5.22 -2.37 -27.82
CA THR A 63 3.88 -2.89 -27.55
C THR A 63 2.96 -1.78 -27.06
N ASP A 64 1.75 -1.70 -27.63
CA ASP A 64 0.72 -0.75 -27.21
C ASP A 64 0.17 -1.04 -25.80
N LYS A 65 0.50 -2.21 -25.26
CA LYS A 65 0.07 -2.70 -23.94
C LYS A 65 1.26 -3.10 -23.09
N LEU A 66 1.29 -2.58 -21.86
CA LEU A 66 2.28 -2.89 -20.84
C LEU A 66 1.70 -3.90 -19.85
N VAL A 67 2.46 -4.96 -19.60
CA VAL A 67 2.15 -5.98 -18.59
C VAL A 67 2.97 -5.70 -17.33
N SER A 68 2.41 -6.01 -16.17
CA SER A 68 3.13 -5.87 -14.90
C SER A 68 4.32 -6.83 -14.84
N LEU A 69 5.48 -6.33 -14.42
CA LEU A 69 6.66 -7.14 -14.11
C LEU A 69 6.52 -7.89 -12.79
N GLN A 70 5.86 -7.26 -11.82
CA GLN A 70 5.76 -7.74 -10.43
C GLN A 70 4.34 -7.46 -9.92
N SER A 71 3.84 -8.33 -9.05
CA SER A 71 2.51 -8.22 -8.46
C SER A 71 2.52 -8.66 -6.99
N ALA A 72 2.01 -7.83 -6.10
CA ALA A 72 1.86 -8.13 -4.68
C ALA A 72 0.38 -8.03 -4.28
N GLU A 73 -0.28 -9.18 -4.13
CA GLU A 73 -1.68 -9.27 -3.68
C GLU A 73 -1.77 -9.19 -2.15
N ASP A 74 -2.83 -8.56 -1.65
CA ASP A 74 -3.17 -8.60 -0.25
C ASP A 74 -3.72 -9.98 0.13
N ILE A 75 -3.45 -10.40 1.37
CA ILE A 75 -4.06 -11.60 1.91
C ILE A 75 -5.58 -11.42 2.01
N ARG A 76 -6.35 -12.47 1.71
CA ARG A 76 -7.81 -12.40 1.53
C ARG A 76 -8.61 -11.98 2.77
N ILE A 77 -8.01 -12.05 3.95
CA ILE A 77 -8.66 -11.62 5.20
C ILE A 77 -8.70 -10.08 5.35
N ILE A 78 -7.96 -9.36 4.49
CA ILE A 78 -7.94 -7.90 4.44
C ILE A 78 -8.93 -7.44 3.38
N ASP A 79 -9.91 -6.67 3.78
CA ASP A 79 -10.94 -6.11 2.91
C ASP A 79 -11.22 -4.63 3.26
N GLU A 80 -12.32 -4.10 2.73
CA GLU A 80 -12.78 -2.71 2.85
C GLU A 80 -11.68 -1.69 2.56
N HIS A 81 -10.97 -1.91 1.45
CA HIS A 81 -9.85 -1.05 1.08
C HIS A 81 -10.32 0.31 0.58
N SER A 82 -9.65 1.37 1.05
CA SER A 82 -9.68 2.70 0.46
C SER A 82 -8.26 3.15 0.13
N LEU A 83 -8.13 4.00 -0.90
CA LEU A 83 -6.85 4.54 -1.35
C LEU A 83 -6.93 6.07 -1.35
N ALA A 84 -6.00 6.72 -0.64
CA ALA A 84 -5.96 8.16 -0.48
C ALA A 84 -4.90 8.81 -1.38
N THR A 85 -3.67 8.28 -1.41
CA THR A 85 -2.60 8.81 -2.26
C THR A 85 -1.48 7.80 -2.51
N ALA A 86 -0.61 8.12 -3.47
CA ALA A 86 0.65 7.43 -3.71
C ALA A 86 1.75 8.44 -4.05
N PHE A 87 2.95 8.19 -3.55
CA PHE A 87 4.10 9.06 -3.79
C PHE A 87 5.41 8.28 -3.74
N ASN A 88 6.45 8.84 -4.36
CA ASN A 88 7.79 8.29 -4.34
C ASN A 88 8.70 9.24 -3.58
N ARG A 89 9.56 8.66 -2.75
CA ARG A 89 10.50 9.39 -1.90
C ARG A 89 11.73 8.53 -1.64
N ARG A 90 12.92 9.10 -1.89
CA ARG A 90 14.24 8.54 -1.52
C ARG A 90 14.43 7.05 -1.87
N GLY A 91 14.01 6.62 -3.06
CA GLY A 91 14.19 5.22 -3.50
C GLY A 91 13.11 4.25 -3.01
N TYR A 92 12.02 4.77 -2.43
CA TYR A 92 10.87 4.00 -2.00
C TYR A 92 9.57 4.55 -2.57
N THR A 93 8.67 3.63 -2.86
CA THR A 93 7.30 3.91 -3.29
C THR A 93 6.36 3.73 -2.11
N PHE A 94 5.50 4.71 -1.89
CA PHE A 94 4.55 4.76 -0.80
C PHE A 94 3.10 4.79 -1.30
N PHE A 95 2.22 4.10 -0.59
CA PHE A 95 0.78 4.16 -0.76
C PHE A 95 0.12 4.45 0.58
N VAL A 96 -0.85 5.36 0.61
CA VAL A 96 -1.64 5.66 1.81
C VAL A 96 -3.09 5.31 1.53
N GLY A 97 -3.72 4.64 2.48
CA GLY A 97 -5.10 4.21 2.37
C GLY A 97 -5.62 3.68 3.69
N SER A 98 -6.69 2.91 3.63
CA SER A 98 -7.23 2.21 4.80
C SER A 98 -7.65 0.81 4.39
N ALA A 99 -7.57 -0.14 5.32
CA ALA A 99 -8.13 -1.47 5.13
C ALA A 99 -8.67 -2.02 6.46
N ARG A 100 -9.73 -2.82 6.40
CA ARG A 100 -10.24 -3.57 7.54
C ARG A 100 -9.36 -4.81 7.68
N ARG A 101 -8.75 -4.96 8.86
CA ARG A 101 -7.77 -6.02 9.14
C ARG A 101 -7.97 -6.61 10.52
N PRO A 102 -7.69 -7.91 10.70
CA PRO A 102 -7.45 -8.45 12.03
C PRO A 102 -6.24 -7.76 12.68
N TYR A 103 -6.35 -7.44 13.97
CA TYR A 103 -5.25 -6.86 14.73
C TYR A 103 -4.26 -7.96 15.14
N GLU A 104 -3.15 -8.07 14.40
CA GLU A 104 -2.16 -9.15 14.53
C GLU A 104 -1.68 -9.44 15.96
N PRO A 105 -1.44 -8.44 16.84
CA PRO A 105 -1.07 -8.72 18.23
C PRO A 105 -2.08 -9.57 19.02
N TYR A 106 -3.38 -9.43 18.76
CA TYR A 106 -4.41 -10.21 19.47
C TYR A 106 -4.52 -11.65 18.95
N ILE A 107 -4.29 -11.85 17.64
CA ILE A 107 -4.18 -13.19 17.05
C ILE A 107 -3.02 -13.95 17.70
N ASN A 108 -1.85 -13.31 17.80
CA ASN A 108 -0.66 -13.92 18.41
C ASN A 108 -0.84 -14.16 19.92
N ALA A 109 -1.64 -13.34 20.60
CA ALA A 109 -1.97 -13.50 22.00
C ALA A 109 -3.13 -14.48 22.27
N ARG A 110 -3.79 -15.04 21.24
CA ARG A 110 -5.02 -15.87 21.36
C ARG A 110 -6.14 -15.19 22.17
N ILE A 111 -6.19 -13.87 22.11
CA ILE A 111 -7.27 -13.07 22.68
C ILE A 111 -8.26 -12.77 21.54
N GLU A 112 -9.54 -12.62 21.88
CA GLU A 112 -10.66 -12.31 20.97
C GLU A 112 -10.22 -11.48 19.74
N GLU A 113 -10.54 -11.98 18.55
CA GLU A 113 -10.12 -11.38 17.28
C GLU A 113 -10.70 -9.97 17.14
N LEU A 114 -9.88 -8.97 17.42
CA LEU A 114 -10.24 -7.58 17.16
C LEU A 114 -9.99 -7.29 15.68
N ILE A 115 -11.04 -7.07 14.91
CA ILE A 115 -10.97 -6.62 13.52
C ILE A 115 -11.31 -5.14 13.48
N VAL A 116 -10.38 -4.32 12.97
CA VAL A 116 -10.54 -2.87 12.93
C VAL A 116 -10.17 -2.30 11.57
N MET A 117 -10.92 -1.27 11.21
CA MET A 117 -10.65 -0.39 10.10
C MET A 117 -9.54 0.59 10.50
N SER A 118 -8.41 0.58 9.79
CA SER A 118 -7.28 1.45 10.12
C SER A 118 -6.65 2.09 8.89
N VAL A 119 -6.16 3.33 9.07
CA VAL A 119 -5.35 4.03 8.08
C VAL A 119 -3.94 3.45 8.09
N ARG A 120 -3.37 3.22 6.90
CA ARG A 120 -2.05 2.63 6.75
C ARG A 120 -1.22 3.33 5.68
N ILE A 121 0.08 3.27 5.88
CA ILE A 121 1.09 3.55 4.87
C ILE A 121 1.79 2.26 4.47
N THR A 122 1.83 1.97 3.18
CA THR A 122 2.57 0.87 2.58
C THR A 122 3.83 1.42 1.94
N ARG A 123 4.99 0.83 2.21
CA ARG A 123 6.28 1.15 1.58
C ARG A 123 6.81 -0.04 0.80
N ILE A 124 7.38 0.21 -0.39
CA ILE A 124 8.10 -0.78 -1.20
C ILE A 124 9.42 -0.17 -1.68
N CYS A 125 10.50 -0.96 -1.71
CA CYS A 125 11.76 -0.54 -2.29
C CYS A 125 11.68 -0.49 -3.83
N ASP A 126 12.10 0.62 -4.42
CA ASP A 126 12.10 0.79 -5.88
C ASP A 126 13.04 -0.22 -6.57
N LYS A 127 14.10 -0.65 -5.87
CA LYS A 127 15.06 -1.64 -6.36
C LYS A 127 14.63 -3.09 -6.13
N ASP A 128 13.48 -3.33 -5.51
CA ASP A 128 12.96 -4.67 -5.30
C ASP A 128 12.73 -5.38 -6.64
N ARG A 129 13.34 -6.54 -6.84
CA ARG A 129 13.22 -7.34 -8.07
C ARG A 129 12.48 -8.66 -7.84
N THR A 130 11.96 -8.92 -6.64
CA THR A 130 11.23 -10.17 -6.39
C THR A 130 9.87 -10.14 -7.05
N GLU A 131 9.38 -11.29 -7.52
CA GLU A 131 8.10 -11.38 -8.24
C GLU A 131 6.93 -10.77 -7.44
N LYS A 132 6.98 -10.89 -6.12
CA LYS A 132 5.93 -10.51 -5.18
C LYS A 132 6.18 -9.24 -4.37
N LEU A 133 7.20 -8.45 -4.72
CA LEU A 133 7.58 -7.21 -4.00
C LEU A 133 7.77 -7.47 -2.49
N GLU A 134 8.72 -8.33 -2.15
CA GLU A 134 8.96 -8.84 -0.78
C GLU A 134 9.52 -7.76 0.17
N SER A 135 9.94 -6.61 -0.36
CA SER A 135 10.27 -5.41 0.44
C SER A 135 9.05 -4.62 0.92
N ARG A 136 7.83 -5.07 0.57
CA ARG A 136 6.58 -4.46 1.00
C ARG A 136 6.44 -4.50 2.52
N ILE A 137 6.23 -3.34 3.12
CA ILE A 137 5.91 -3.18 4.54
C ILE A 137 4.63 -2.35 4.66
N ASP A 138 3.66 -2.83 5.44
CA ASP A 138 2.43 -2.09 5.76
C ASP A 138 2.46 -1.65 7.23
N MET A 139 2.40 -0.35 7.50
CA MET A 139 2.36 0.20 8.86
C MET A 139 1.08 1.00 9.10
N ALA A 140 0.46 0.87 10.27
CA ALA A 140 -0.69 1.69 10.64
C ALA A 140 -0.26 3.12 10.98
N LEU A 141 -1.05 4.11 10.56
CA LEU A 141 -0.90 5.51 10.96
C LEU A 141 -1.98 5.84 11.99
N THR A 142 -1.59 6.54 13.05
CA THR A 142 -2.49 7.00 14.10
C THR A 142 -2.47 8.52 14.19
N CYS A 143 -3.61 9.11 14.54
CA CYS A 143 -3.78 10.55 14.62
C CYS A 143 -4.62 10.89 15.86
N GLY A 144 -4.05 11.62 16.82
CA GLY A 144 -4.73 11.90 18.08
C GLY A 144 -5.00 10.66 18.95
N ASN A 145 -5.96 10.78 19.88
CA ASN A 145 -6.31 9.74 20.85
C ASN A 145 -7.49 8.87 20.38
N PHE A 146 -7.39 8.28 19.19
CA PHE A 146 -8.35 7.25 18.79
C PHE A 146 -8.14 5.99 19.63
N SER A 147 -9.25 5.40 20.10
CA SER A 147 -9.20 4.09 20.75
C SER A 147 -8.70 3.06 19.73
N LEU A 148 -7.94 2.06 20.20
CA LEU A 148 -7.51 0.93 19.38
C LEU A 148 -8.68 0.13 18.78
N ARG A 149 -9.91 0.34 19.29
CA ARG A 149 -11.13 -0.30 18.80
C ARG A 149 -11.94 0.57 17.85
N THR A 150 -11.57 1.82 17.67
CA THR A 150 -12.32 2.75 16.81
C THR A 150 -11.94 2.52 15.36
N ASN A 151 -12.96 2.36 14.52
CA ASN A 151 -12.78 2.27 13.07
C ASN A 151 -12.45 3.64 12.48
N VAL A 152 -11.32 3.71 11.79
CA VAL A 152 -10.82 4.96 11.18
C VAL A 152 -10.45 4.73 9.72
N VAL A 153 -10.92 5.63 8.87
CA VAL A 153 -10.64 5.64 7.42
C VAL A 153 -9.90 6.92 7.02
N SER A 154 -9.14 6.85 5.93
CA SER A 154 -8.52 8.00 5.30
C SER A 154 -9.39 8.50 4.16
N LEU A 155 -9.69 9.79 4.17
CA LEU A 155 -10.45 10.47 3.12
C LEU A 155 -9.56 11.09 2.05
N ALA A 156 -8.40 11.59 2.46
CA ALA A 156 -7.44 12.24 1.60
C ALA A 156 -6.06 12.17 2.24
N ALA A 157 -5.02 12.24 1.40
CA ALA A 157 -3.64 12.36 1.83
C ALA A 157 -2.82 13.09 0.78
N GLU A 158 -1.83 13.85 1.21
CA GLU A 158 -0.91 14.57 0.34
C GLU A 158 0.50 14.54 0.93
N TYR A 159 1.47 14.18 0.09
CA TYR A 159 2.88 14.27 0.44
C TYR A 159 3.47 15.52 -0.20
N ASP A 160 3.96 16.43 0.64
CA ASP A 160 4.69 17.61 0.21
C ASP A 160 6.19 17.31 0.15
N ARG A 161 6.76 17.49 -1.03
CA ARG A 161 8.19 17.22 -1.28
C ARG A 161 9.09 18.30 -0.70
N ASP A 162 8.62 19.53 -0.58
CA ASP A 162 9.44 20.67 -0.19
C ASP A 162 9.66 20.68 1.33
N SER A 163 8.61 20.39 2.09
CA SER A 163 8.68 20.24 3.55
C SER A 163 9.05 18.82 4.01
N ASP A 164 8.97 17.83 3.12
CA ASP A 164 9.16 16.41 3.44
C ASP A 164 8.16 15.87 4.47
N GLU A 165 6.89 16.26 4.30
CA GLU A 165 5.80 15.98 5.22
C GLU A 165 4.63 15.28 4.51
N LEU A 166 4.01 14.33 5.20
CA LEU A 166 2.78 13.68 4.76
C LEU A 166 1.60 14.19 5.60
N ILE A 167 0.58 14.74 4.95
CA ILE A 167 -0.68 15.13 5.58
C ILE A 167 -1.72 14.07 5.25
N VAL A 168 -2.46 13.59 6.26
CA VAL A 168 -3.52 12.60 6.09
C VAL A 168 -4.76 13.04 6.84
N VAL A 169 -5.92 12.99 6.16
CA VAL A 169 -7.23 13.27 6.73
C VAL A 169 -7.87 11.96 7.16
N PHE A 170 -8.19 11.87 8.45
CA PHE A 170 -8.82 10.75 9.14
C PHE A 170 -10.29 11.06 9.39
N GLN A 171 -11.13 10.04 9.26
CA GLN A 171 -12.54 10.07 9.67
C GLN A 171 -12.86 8.84 10.51
N THR A 172 -13.49 9.06 11.66
CA THR A 172 -14.03 7.98 12.50
C THR A 172 -15.45 7.62 12.06
N THR A 173 -15.78 6.33 12.00
CA THR A 173 -17.13 5.89 11.63
C THR A 173 -18.14 6.03 12.77
N GLU A 174 -17.66 6.09 14.02
CA GLU A 174 -18.48 6.03 15.24
C GLU A 174 -18.90 7.42 15.74
N LYS A 175 -18.00 8.41 15.64
CA LYS A 175 -18.18 9.74 16.26
C LYS A 175 -18.28 10.88 15.25
N ASN A 176 -18.16 10.59 13.95
CA ASN A 176 -18.02 11.60 12.89
C ASN A 176 -16.92 12.64 13.18
N GLU A 177 -15.92 12.27 13.97
CA GLU A 177 -14.74 13.09 14.21
C GLU A 177 -13.85 13.01 12.97
N ASN A 178 -13.51 14.18 12.41
CA ASN A 178 -12.61 14.32 11.28
C ASN A 178 -11.38 15.09 11.74
N VAL A 179 -10.19 14.51 11.55
CA VAL A 179 -8.92 15.12 11.99
C VAL A 179 -7.90 15.00 10.87
N ALA A 180 -7.14 16.06 10.63
CA ALA A 180 -5.97 16.01 9.76
C ALA A 180 -4.70 15.93 10.62
N CYS A 181 -3.84 14.95 10.33
CA CYS A 181 -2.54 14.84 10.97
C CYS A 181 -1.43 15.00 9.95
N LYS A 182 -0.33 15.57 10.43
CA LYS A 182 0.90 15.77 9.67
C LYS A 182 1.99 14.86 10.24
N TYR A 183 2.71 14.20 9.35
CA TYR A 183 3.78 13.27 9.68
C TYR A 183 5.08 13.75 9.05
N ASN A 184 6.12 13.87 9.88
CA ASN A 184 7.48 14.00 9.37
C ASN A 184 7.91 12.66 8.76
N MET A 185 8.32 12.66 7.49
CA MET A 185 8.61 11.42 6.77
C MET A 185 9.88 10.70 7.24
N ASP A 186 10.83 11.38 7.88
CA ASP A 186 12.00 10.73 8.48
C ASP A 186 11.57 9.86 9.68
N LEU A 187 10.63 10.33 10.51
CA LEU A 187 10.09 9.53 11.61
C LEU A 187 9.30 8.31 11.11
N VAL A 188 8.56 8.48 10.01
CA VAL A 188 7.84 7.38 9.35
C VAL A 188 8.82 6.32 8.84
N ASP A 189 9.93 6.74 8.24
CA ASP A 189 10.97 5.83 7.75
C ASP A 189 11.68 5.09 8.88
N ASP A 190 12.02 5.79 9.97
CA ASP A 190 12.64 5.19 11.15
C ASP A 190 11.75 4.08 11.72
N ALA A 191 10.44 4.33 11.83
CA ALA A 191 9.48 3.33 12.28
C ALA A 191 9.38 2.13 11.32
N LEU A 192 9.32 2.36 10.01
CA LEU A 192 9.30 1.28 9.01
C LEU A 192 10.60 0.47 9.00
N ASN A 193 11.75 1.12 9.19
CA ASN A 193 13.06 0.46 9.29
C ASN A 193 13.16 -0.36 10.57
N GLN A 194 12.62 0.13 11.68
CA GLN A 194 12.53 -0.63 12.92
C GLN A 194 11.67 -1.89 12.73
N ILE A 195 10.51 -1.78 12.05
CA ILE A 195 9.67 -2.95 11.71
C ILE A 195 10.48 -3.96 10.89
N TRP A 196 11.16 -3.52 9.82
CA TRP A 196 11.98 -4.38 8.99
C TRP A 196 13.05 -5.13 9.80
N ASN A 197 13.84 -4.38 10.58
CA ASN A 197 14.92 -4.94 11.38
C ASN A 197 14.41 -5.93 12.44
N ASN A 198 13.26 -5.63 13.06
CA ASN A 198 12.64 -6.51 14.03
C ASN A 198 12.21 -7.84 13.38
N CYS A 199 11.61 -7.80 12.18
CA CYS A 199 11.20 -9.00 11.45
C CYS A 199 12.40 -9.89 11.06
N GLN A 200 13.54 -9.30 10.71
CA GLN A 200 14.75 -10.06 10.35
C GLN A 200 15.40 -10.76 11.56
N ASN A 201 15.25 -10.19 12.77
CA ASN A 201 15.89 -10.69 13.98
C ASN A 201 15.04 -11.70 14.77
N ILE A 202 13.92 -12.19 14.22
CA ILE A 202 13.09 -13.20 14.86
C ILE A 202 13.83 -14.54 14.84
N SER A 203 14.38 -14.96 15.99
CA SER A 203 14.91 -16.30 16.17
C SER A 203 13.77 -17.28 16.47
N TYR A 204 13.41 -18.15 15.53
CA TYR A 204 12.54 -19.28 15.83
C TYR A 204 13.33 -20.31 16.65
N LYS A 205 13.05 -20.41 17.95
CA LYS A 205 13.48 -21.59 18.72
C LYS A 205 12.74 -22.80 18.16
N SER A 206 13.43 -23.61 17.35
CA SER A 206 12.90 -24.90 16.90
C SER A 206 12.69 -25.80 18.12
N SER A 207 11.44 -25.92 18.60
CA SER A 207 11.09 -26.98 19.52
C SER A 207 10.97 -28.27 18.74
N PHE A 208 12.10 -28.93 18.45
CA PHE A 208 12.09 -30.33 18.09
C PHE A 208 11.56 -31.11 19.29
N LYS A 209 10.27 -31.48 19.26
CA LYS A 209 9.80 -32.61 20.06
C LYS A 209 10.32 -33.86 19.37
N ALA A 210 11.42 -34.39 19.88
CA ALA A 210 11.83 -35.76 19.58
C ALA A 210 10.66 -36.68 19.97
N SER A 211 10.15 -37.41 18.99
CA SER A 211 9.21 -38.53 19.19
C SER A 211 10.02 -39.82 19.14
#